data_AF-A0A0Q9TKW6-F1
#
_entry.id   AF-A0A0Q9TKW6-F1
#
_cell.length_a   1.000
_cell.length_b   1.000
_cell.length_c   1.000
_cell.angle_alpha   90.00
_cell.angle_beta   90.00
_cell.angle_gamma   90.00
#
_symmetry.space_group_name_H-M   'P 1'
#
loop_
_entity.id
_entity.type
_entity.pdbx_description
1 polymer ?
#
loop_
_entity_poly.entity_id
_entity_poly.type
_entity_poly.pdbx_seq_one_letter_code
_entity_poly.pdbx_strand_id
1 'polypeptide(L)'
;MAAATATAATVLSLATALGASAATPDAAPSAPAPAASAGGVTDPYSPAYGHPYRHGAVPTRELNTQMHRWEAQTRGARPTQSKTLSYGGGVDGTGVTSGGAEKVYLVFYGSQWGTQGTDAGGNLTFTGDPKAGAPVVQKLFKGLGTGGEAWSGVMTQYCDGPLVAKGATSCPAGAAHVLYPTGGALAGVWYDPSVAAPANATAKQLGDEAVRAAAHFGNTTAASNRDAQYVVLSPTGTHPDGFNTSSGQFCAWHDYNGDPYVGSVSPYGDIAFTNMPYVMDMGTSCGQNFVNAGAAGTDDGYSMVEGHEYAETITDQNPAGGWTNTTSRTYSGQENADECAWISPGSAGGAGNVSTTSGSFAMQATWSNDTNRCDLSHVTVG
;
A
#
# COMPACT_ATOMS: atom_id res chain seq x y z
N MET A 1 27.25 25.79 -90.22
CA MET A 1 28.22 25.07 -91.06
C MET A 1 28.51 23.73 -90.41
N ALA A 2 28.41 22.64 -91.19
CA ALA A 2 28.91 21.26 -90.98
C ALA A 2 28.56 20.53 -89.66
N ALA A 3 27.66 19.53 -89.63
CA ALA A 3 27.74 18.15 -90.16
C ALA A 3 28.70 17.24 -89.34
N ALA A 4 28.15 16.32 -88.53
CA ALA A 4 28.13 14.85 -88.75
C ALA A 4 29.39 14.16 -88.16
N THR A 5 29.45 12.97 -87.55
CA THR A 5 28.53 11.84 -87.26
C THR A 5 29.29 10.81 -86.39
N ALA A 6 28.54 9.95 -85.67
CA ALA A 6 28.89 8.59 -85.18
C ALA A 6 29.97 8.47 -84.07
N THR A 7 29.88 7.60 -83.08
CA THR A 7 29.40 6.20 -83.10
C THR A 7 29.04 5.75 -81.67
N ALA A 8 27.97 4.97 -81.54
CA ALA A 8 27.58 4.32 -80.29
C ALA A 8 28.47 3.08 -80.02
N ALA A 9 28.92 2.94 -78.78
CA ALA A 9 29.45 1.68 -78.24
C ALA A 9 28.75 1.40 -76.90
N THR A 10 27.90 0.39 -76.90
CA THR A 10 27.21 -0.18 -75.75
C THR A 10 28.22 -0.94 -74.90
N VAL A 11 28.47 -0.49 -73.67
CA VAL A 11 29.18 -1.27 -72.64
C VAL A 11 28.18 -1.68 -71.57
N LEU A 12 27.88 -2.98 -71.58
CA LEU A 12 27.09 -3.68 -70.58
C LEU A 12 27.85 -3.66 -69.24
N SER A 13 27.35 -2.90 -68.26
CA SER A 13 27.88 -2.93 -66.89
C SER A 13 26.81 -3.49 -65.96
N LEU A 14 27.08 -4.68 -65.40
CA LEU A 14 26.29 -5.30 -64.34
C LEU A 14 26.33 -4.41 -63.10
N ALA A 15 25.19 -3.80 -62.74
CA ALA A 15 25.00 -3.16 -61.45
C ALA A 15 24.55 -4.22 -60.44
N THR A 16 25.47 -4.63 -59.56
CA THR A 16 25.13 -5.37 -58.33
C THR A 16 24.41 -4.43 -57.38
N ALA A 17 23.10 -4.60 -57.22
CA ALA A 17 22.33 -3.96 -56.17
C ALA A 17 22.69 -4.58 -54.81
N LEU A 18 23.45 -3.87 -53.97
CA LEU A 18 23.48 -4.13 -52.54
C LEU A 18 22.20 -3.55 -51.93
N GLY A 19 21.24 -4.41 -51.63
CA GLY A 19 20.09 -4.05 -50.81
C GLY A 19 20.57 -3.77 -49.38
N ALA A 20 20.47 -2.51 -48.96
CA ALA A 20 20.59 -2.15 -47.55
C ALA A 20 19.30 -2.57 -46.83
N SER A 21 19.31 -3.72 -46.19
CA SER A 21 18.26 -4.12 -45.24
C SER A 21 18.38 -3.23 -44.00
N ALA A 22 17.41 -2.33 -43.80
CA ALA A 22 17.23 -1.64 -42.54
C ALA A 22 16.93 -2.70 -41.46
N ALA A 23 17.87 -2.92 -40.54
CA ALA A 23 17.65 -3.74 -39.36
C ALA A 23 16.68 -2.98 -38.44
N THR A 24 15.43 -3.43 -38.39
CA THR A 24 14.55 -3.18 -37.26
C THR A 24 15.21 -3.79 -36.01
N PRO A 25 15.34 -3.08 -34.89
CA PRO A 25 15.71 -3.74 -33.65
C PRO A 25 14.59 -4.71 -33.29
N ASP A 26 14.86 -6.00 -33.39
CA ASP A 26 13.99 -7.03 -32.83
C ASP A 26 13.82 -6.71 -31.34
N ALA A 27 12.61 -6.30 -30.97
CA ALA A 27 12.17 -6.31 -29.60
C ALA A 27 12.26 -7.76 -29.12
N ALA A 28 13.26 -8.06 -28.30
CA ALA A 28 13.35 -9.35 -27.64
C ALA A 28 12.01 -9.60 -26.93
N PRO A 29 11.41 -10.80 -27.08
CA PRO A 29 10.22 -11.13 -26.32
C PRO A 29 10.57 -10.98 -24.84
N SER A 30 9.87 -10.08 -24.16
CA SER A 30 9.88 -9.94 -22.71
C SER A 30 9.70 -11.33 -22.12
N ALA A 31 10.76 -11.85 -21.50
CA ALA A 31 10.69 -13.10 -20.77
C ALA A 31 9.55 -12.97 -19.76
N PRO A 32 8.66 -13.96 -19.63
CA PRO A 32 7.67 -13.94 -18.56
C PRO A 32 8.44 -13.79 -17.25
N ALA A 33 8.04 -12.79 -16.45
CA ALA A 33 8.56 -12.62 -15.10
C ALA A 33 8.48 -13.98 -14.40
N PRO A 34 9.54 -14.43 -13.69
CA PRO A 34 9.43 -15.61 -12.88
C PRO A 34 8.29 -15.36 -11.90
N ALA A 35 7.23 -16.17 -11.98
CA ALA A 35 6.14 -16.14 -11.03
C ALA A 35 6.77 -16.14 -9.63
N ALA A 36 6.61 -15.05 -8.89
CA ALA A 36 6.86 -15.07 -7.46
C ALA A 36 6.09 -16.27 -6.94
N SER A 37 6.75 -17.12 -6.16
CA SER A 37 6.06 -18.20 -5.49
C SER A 37 5.00 -17.57 -4.60
N ALA A 38 3.76 -17.49 -5.10
CA ALA A 38 2.56 -17.31 -4.32
C ALA A 38 2.44 -18.57 -3.45
N GLY A 39 3.29 -18.66 -2.42
CA GLY A 39 3.05 -19.55 -1.31
C GLY A 39 1.81 -19.01 -0.64
N GLY A 40 0.64 -19.44 -1.12
CA GLY A 40 -0.64 -18.95 -0.65
C GLY A 40 -0.72 -19.06 0.87
N VAL A 41 -1.45 -18.13 1.48
CA VAL A 41 -1.60 -18.08 2.93
C VAL A 41 -2.11 -19.41 3.45
N THR A 42 -1.35 -20.02 4.37
CA THR A 42 -1.66 -21.37 4.86
C THR A 42 -2.63 -21.37 6.03
N ASP A 43 -2.72 -20.26 6.75
CA ASP A 43 -3.64 -20.11 7.87
C ASP A 43 -5.06 -19.94 7.32
N PRO A 44 -5.98 -20.90 7.54
CA PRO A 44 -7.36 -20.81 7.05
C PRO A 44 -8.17 -19.70 7.73
N TYR A 45 -7.66 -19.11 8.82
CA TYR A 45 -8.25 -17.97 9.50
C TYR A 45 -7.68 -16.64 9.03
N SER A 46 -6.62 -16.59 8.22
CA SER A 46 -6.15 -15.32 7.68
C SER A 46 -7.19 -14.70 6.75
N PRO A 47 -7.42 -13.38 6.79
CA PRO A 47 -8.27 -12.71 5.82
C PRO A 47 -7.86 -12.91 4.36
N ALA A 48 -6.57 -13.16 4.10
CA ALA A 48 -6.02 -13.42 2.78
C ALA A 48 -6.17 -14.89 2.33
N TYR A 49 -6.69 -15.77 3.19
CA TYR A 49 -6.96 -17.16 2.82
C TYR A 49 -8.01 -17.23 1.71
N GLY A 50 -7.60 -17.66 0.51
CA GLY A 50 -8.46 -17.68 -0.67
C GLY A 50 -8.65 -16.32 -1.36
N HIS A 51 -7.97 -15.28 -0.87
CA HIS A 51 -8.00 -13.91 -1.39
C HIS A 51 -6.56 -13.39 -1.55
N PRO A 52 -5.82 -13.86 -2.57
CA PRO A 52 -4.39 -13.59 -2.71
C PRO A 52 -4.02 -12.10 -2.90
N TYR A 53 -4.98 -11.25 -3.29
CA TYR A 53 -4.85 -9.79 -3.40
C TYR A 53 -5.01 -9.04 -2.07
N ARG A 54 -5.38 -9.72 -0.98
CA ARG A 54 -5.53 -9.08 0.34
C ARG A 54 -4.18 -9.00 1.05
N HIS A 55 -3.26 -8.27 0.46
CA HIS A 55 -1.98 -7.97 1.08
C HIS A 55 -2.18 -7.03 2.28
N GLY A 56 -1.38 -7.22 3.33
CA GLY A 56 -1.44 -6.41 4.54
C GLY A 56 -2.76 -6.44 5.32
N ALA A 57 -3.60 -7.47 5.10
CA ALA A 57 -4.98 -7.40 5.54
C ALA A 57 -5.12 -7.42 7.05
N VAL A 58 -5.50 -6.28 7.64
CA VAL A 58 -5.74 -6.14 9.08
C VAL A 58 -6.88 -7.07 9.50
N PRO A 59 -6.63 -8.15 10.28
CA PRO A 59 -7.70 -9.02 10.75
C PRO A 59 -8.54 -8.29 11.80
N THR A 60 -9.81 -8.67 11.96
CA THR A 60 -10.55 -8.31 13.18
C THR A 60 -9.85 -8.86 14.42
N ARG A 61 -10.04 -8.23 15.58
CA ARG A 61 -9.41 -8.67 16.85
C ARG A 61 -9.74 -10.11 17.21
N GLU A 62 -10.97 -10.53 16.95
CA GLU A 62 -11.42 -11.90 17.19
C GLU A 62 -10.73 -12.89 16.23
N LEU A 63 -10.54 -12.51 14.96
CA LEU A 63 -9.87 -13.34 13.98
C LEU A 63 -8.35 -13.40 14.25
N ASN A 64 -7.72 -12.29 14.65
CA ASN A 64 -6.33 -12.28 15.06
C ASN A 64 -6.06 -13.26 16.21
N THR A 65 -6.98 -13.31 17.18
CA THR A 65 -6.93 -14.29 18.27
C THR A 65 -7.02 -15.73 17.76
N GLN A 66 -7.82 -15.98 16.71
CA GLN A 66 -7.93 -17.31 16.09
C GLN A 66 -6.67 -17.69 15.31
N MET A 67 -6.10 -16.75 14.55
CA MET A 67 -4.84 -16.93 13.83
C MET A 67 -3.71 -17.32 14.79
N HIS A 68 -3.54 -16.59 15.91
CA HIS A 68 -2.55 -16.95 16.94
C HIS A 68 -2.81 -18.32 17.59
N ARG A 69 -4.08 -18.70 17.79
CA ARG A 69 -4.42 -20.04 18.30
C ARG A 69 -4.09 -21.13 17.30
N TRP A 70 -4.41 -20.93 16.02
CA TRP A 70 -4.10 -21.86 14.94
C TRP A 70 -2.60 -22.03 14.80
N GLU A 71 -1.84 -20.94 14.85
CA GLU A 71 -0.38 -20.93 14.83
C GLU A 71 0.19 -21.78 15.99
N ALA A 72 -0.27 -21.53 17.22
CA ALA A 72 0.17 -22.26 18.41
C ALA A 72 -0.14 -23.78 18.32
N GLN A 73 -1.27 -24.15 17.69
CA GLN A 73 -1.70 -25.54 17.54
C GLN A 73 -0.97 -26.28 16.41
N THR A 74 -0.80 -25.64 15.27
CA THR A 74 -0.26 -26.30 14.05
C THR A 74 1.25 -26.37 14.03
N ARG A 75 1.95 -25.46 14.72
CA ARG A 75 3.41 -25.35 14.64
C ARG A 75 4.14 -25.74 15.92
N GLY A 76 3.39 -26.07 16.98
CA GLY A 76 3.91 -26.50 18.29
C GLY A 76 4.66 -25.39 19.03
N ALA A 77 4.96 -25.61 20.31
CA ALA A 77 5.80 -24.71 21.12
C ALA A 77 7.25 -24.72 20.60
N ARG A 78 7.51 -24.03 19.50
CA ARG A 78 8.85 -23.79 18.96
C ARG A 78 9.37 -22.46 19.54
N PRO A 79 10.69 -22.30 19.72
CA PRO A 79 11.26 -21.03 20.20
C PRO A 79 10.75 -19.88 19.32
N THR A 80 10.56 -18.70 19.91
CA THR A 80 10.12 -17.46 19.23
C THR A 80 10.87 -17.33 17.91
N GLN A 81 10.15 -17.53 16.80
CA GLN A 81 10.76 -17.47 15.47
C GLN A 81 11.03 -16.01 15.10
N SER A 82 12.02 -15.80 14.25
CA SER A 82 12.37 -14.47 13.74
C SER A 82 11.13 -13.79 13.14
N LYS A 83 10.83 -12.58 13.63
CA LYS A 83 9.88 -11.64 13.03
C LYS A 83 10.58 -10.68 12.05
N THR A 84 11.89 -10.86 11.84
CA THR A 84 12.72 -10.01 10.98
C THR A 84 12.20 -10.05 9.54
N LEU A 85 11.89 -8.87 9.01
CA LEU A 85 11.47 -8.69 7.63
C LEU A 85 12.68 -8.79 6.69
N SER A 86 12.39 -9.15 5.45
CA SER A 86 13.36 -9.31 4.39
C SER A 86 12.84 -8.71 3.10
N TYR A 87 13.69 -8.04 2.34
CA TYR A 87 13.31 -7.41 1.07
C TYR A 87 12.91 -8.44 -0.01
N GLY A 88 11.77 -8.23 -0.65
CA GLY A 88 11.15 -9.12 -1.65
C GLY A 88 11.79 -9.04 -3.03
N GLY A 89 12.59 -7.99 -3.28
CA GLY A 89 13.29 -7.74 -4.54
C GLY A 89 12.63 -6.67 -5.42
N GLY A 90 11.48 -6.13 -4.97
CA GLY A 90 10.64 -5.21 -5.71
C GLY A 90 9.81 -5.90 -6.79
N VAL A 91 8.64 -5.33 -7.07
CA VAL A 91 7.81 -5.64 -8.24
C VAL A 91 7.87 -4.43 -9.16
N ASP A 92 8.23 -4.66 -10.43
CA ASP A 92 8.48 -3.59 -11.42
C ASP A 92 9.49 -2.53 -10.96
N GLY A 93 10.40 -2.93 -10.06
CA GLY A 93 11.43 -2.07 -9.48
C GLY A 93 11.00 -1.31 -8.22
N THR A 94 9.76 -1.50 -7.76
CA THR A 94 9.17 -0.85 -6.59
C THR A 94 9.06 -1.85 -5.44
N GLY A 95 9.65 -1.53 -4.30
CA GLY A 95 9.43 -2.30 -3.06
C GLY A 95 8.96 -1.43 -1.90
N VAL A 96 9.54 -0.24 -1.72
CA VAL A 96 9.12 0.72 -0.68
C VAL A 96 8.90 2.10 -1.31
N THR A 97 8.19 2.99 -0.64
CA THR A 97 8.05 4.40 -1.06
C THR A 97 9.35 5.18 -0.77
N SER A 98 10.30 5.21 -1.73
CA SER A 98 11.67 5.73 -1.54
C SER A 98 12.11 6.85 -2.51
N GLY A 99 11.27 7.21 -3.50
CA GLY A 99 11.58 8.28 -4.47
C GLY A 99 11.41 9.69 -3.89
N GLY A 100 10.63 9.80 -2.82
CA GLY A 100 10.30 11.00 -2.07
C GLY A 100 9.49 10.65 -0.82
N ALA A 101 9.12 11.68 -0.04
CA ALA A 101 8.14 11.48 1.02
C ALA A 101 6.79 11.05 0.43
N GLU A 102 6.14 10.08 1.06
CA GLU A 102 4.86 9.56 0.58
C GLU A 102 3.78 10.64 0.52
N LYS A 103 2.98 10.57 -0.54
CA LYS A 103 1.81 11.41 -0.80
C LYS A 103 0.56 10.57 -0.68
N VAL A 104 -0.20 10.82 0.37
CA VAL A 104 -1.49 10.17 0.61
C VAL A 104 -2.60 10.96 -0.03
N TYR A 105 -3.36 10.30 -0.91
CA TYR A 105 -4.57 10.84 -1.53
C TYR A 105 -5.79 10.12 -0.99
N LEU A 106 -6.68 10.87 -0.33
CA LEU A 106 -7.91 10.32 0.24
C LEU A 106 -9.04 10.41 -0.79
N VAL A 107 -9.66 9.28 -1.10
CA VAL A 107 -10.72 9.15 -2.10
C VAL A 107 -12.01 8.71 -1.43
N PHE A 108 -12.91 9.66 -1.16
CA PHE A 108 -14.25 9.37 -0.63
C PHE A 108 -15.13 8.88 -1.78
N TYR A 109 -15.17 7.55 -1.96
CA TYR A 109 -15.83 6.91 -3.09
C TYR A 109 -17.33 6.75 -2.81
N GLY A 110 -18.17 7.37 -3.64
CA GLY A 110 -19.59 7.07 -3.70
C GLY A 110 -20.52 8.20 -3.21
N SER A 111 -21.64 8.39 -3.90
CA SER A 111 -22.66 9.38 -3.55
C SER A 111 -23.26 9.20 -2.15
N GLN A 112 -23.13 8.02 -1.52
CA GLN A 112 -23.64 7.78 -0.16
C GLN A 112 -22.96 8.62 0.93
N TRP A 113 -21.76 9.17 0.68
CA TRP A 113 -21.17 10.17 1.57
C TRP A 113 -22.06 11.44 1.68
N GLY A 114 -22.97 11.67 0.73
CA GLY A 114 -23.99 12.72 0.84
C GLY A 114 -23.45 14.12 0.52
N THR A 115 -23.88 15.13 1.27
CA THR A 115 -23.46 16.51 0.98
C THR A 115 -22.10 16.79 1.61
N GLN A 116 -21.15 17.23 0.78
CA GLN A 116 -19.85 17.71 1.22
C GLN A 116 -19.96 19.07 1.91
N GLY A 117 -19.27 19.21 3.03
CA GLY A 117 -18.98 20.47 3.72
C GLY A 117 -17.50 20.54 4.11
N THR A 118 -17.17 21.48 4.98
CA THR A 118 -15.80 21.63 5.51
C THR A 118 -15.86 22.07 6.97
N ASP A 119 -15.05 21.45 7.82
CA ASP A 119 -14.91 21.87 9.22
C ASP A 119 -13.99 23.10 9.35
N ALA A 120 -13.84 23.62 10.58
CA ALA A 120 -12.99 24.77 10.85
C ALA A 120 -11.48 24.52 10.58
N GLY A 121 -11.06 23.25 10.53
CA GLY A 121 -9.70 22.83 10.22
C GLY A 121 -9.45 22.58 8.73
N GLY A 122 -10.40 22.93 7.87
CA GLY A 122 -10.29 22.70 6.42
C GLY A 122 -10.37 21.22 6.05
N ASN A 123 -10.97 20.36 6.88
CA ASN A 123 -11.21 18.97 6.54
C ASN A 123 -12.59 18.83 5.91
N LEU A 124 -12.70 18.03 4.85
CA LEU A 124 -13.99 17.66 4.30
C LEU A 124 -14.84 16.96 5.37
N THR A 125 -16.11 17.33 5.41
CA THR A 125 -17.15 16.70 6.22
C THR A 125 -18.27 16.24 5.32
N PHE A 126 -19.03 15.23 5.75
CA PHE A 126 -20.06 14.62 4.92
C PHE A 126 -21.32 14.40 5.73
N THR A 127 -22.50 14.67 5.15
CA THR A 127 -23.77 14.38 5.85
C THR A 127 -24.04 12.89 5.99
N GLY A 128 -23.43 12.06 5.14
CA GLY A 128 -23.47 10.59 5.19
C GLY A 128 -22.36 9.97 6.05
N ASP A 129 -21.64 10.77 6.84
CA ASP A 129 -20.59 10.31 7.76
C ASP A 129 -21.08 10.43 9.23
N PRO A 130 -21.82 9.44 9.74
CA PRO A 130 -22.47 9.53 11.06
C PRO A 130 -21.49 9.53 12.23
N LYS A 131 -20.20 9.23 12.01
CA LYS A 131 -19.17 9.18 13.05
C LYS A 131 -18.07 10.23 12.87
N ALA A 132 -18.19 11.10 11.87
CA ALA A 132 -17.20 12.11 11.53
C ALA A 132 -15.80 11.49 11.25
N GLY A 133 -15.75 10.33 10.60
CA GLY A 133 -14.50 9.68 10.20
C GLY A 133 -13.72 10.48 9.17
N ALA A 134 -14.38 11.11 8.21
CA ALA A 134 -13.70 11.85 7.15
C ALA A 134 -12.75 12.93 7.70
N PRO A 135 -13.16 13.77 8.68
CA PRO A 135 -12.23 14.65 9.37
C PRO A 135 -11.10 13.95 10.13
N VAL A 136 -11.33 12.77 10.72
CA VAL A 136 -10.31 12.04 11.50
C VAL A 136 -9.15 11.61 10.60
N VAL A 137 -9.42 10.94 9.48
CA VAL A 137 -8.37 10.45 8.57
C VAL A 137 -7.60 11.59 7.90
N GLN A 138 -8.28 12.70 7.57
CA GLN A 138 -7.60 13.90 7.06
C GLN A 138 -6.67 14.51 8.09
N LYS A 139 -7.07 14.58 9.37
CA LYS A 139 -6.21 15.09 10.43
C LYS A 139 -5.02 14.16 10.67
N LEU A 140 -5.23 12.83 10.65
CA LEU A 140 -4.15 11.85 10.77
C LEU A 140 -3.04 12.15 9.74
N PHE A 141 -3.37 12.22 8.45
CA PHE A 141 -2.37 12.44 7.41
C PHE A 141 -1.85 13.87 7.30
N LYS A 142 -2.60 14.88 7.76
CA LYS A 142 -2.04 16.22 8.01
C LYS A 142 -1.02 16.21 9.16
N GLY A 143 -1.14 15.26 10.09
CA GLY A 143 -0.35 15.18 11.31
C GLY A 143 0.92 14.34 11.22
N LEU A 144 0.87 13.19 10.53
CA LEU A 144 2.05 12.32 10.36
C LEU A 144 3.20 13.11 9.72
N GLY A 145 4.40 13.00 10.29
CA GLY A 145 5.53 13.83 9.88
C GLY A 145 5.57 15.25 10.43
N THR A 146 4.71 15.57 11.41
CA THR A 146 4.68 16.86 12.11
C THR A 146 4.86 16.67 13.62
N GLY A 147 5.29 17.73 14.31
CA GLY A 147 5.44 17.68 15.77
C GLY A 147 6.60 16.81 16.26
N GLY A 148 7.42 16.28 15.34
CA GLY A 148 8.54 15.40 15.65
C GLY A 148 8.10 14.03 16.16
N GLU A 149 6.93 13.54 15.75
CA GLU A 149 6.51 12.18 16.07
C GLU A 149 7.52 11.16 15.53
N ALA A 150 7.77 10.11 16.31
CA ALA A 150 8.79 9.11 16.00
C ALA A 150 8.20 7.79 15.47
N TRP A 151 6.87 7.73 15.29
CA TRP A 151 6.19 6.56 14.77
C TRP A 151 6.51 6.38 13.28
N SER A 152 6.42 7.46 12.47
CA SER A 152 6.87 7.39 11.07
C SER A 152 8.38 7.13 10.93
N GLY A 153 9.16 7.41 11.97
CA GLY A 153 10.58 7.04 12.03
C GLY A 153 10.81 5.53 11.95
N VAL A 154 9.85 4.68 12.34
CA VAL A 154 10.00 3.22 12.27
C VAL A 154 10.17 2.76 10.84
N MET A 155 9.35 3.28 9.91
CA MET A 155 9.38 2.85 8.51
C MET A 155 10.62 3.33 7.76
N THR A 156 11.27 4.42 8.23
CA THR A 156 12.44 5.02 7.55
C THR A 156 13.67 4.10 7.49
N GLN A 157 13.71 3.02 8.29
CA GLN A 157 14.78 2.03 8.23
C GLN A 157 14.71 1.11 7.00
N TYR A 158 13.57 1.08 6.30
CA TYR A 158 13.36 0.22 5.13
C TYR A 158 13.75 0.95 3.85
N CYS A 159 14.22 0.20 2.87
CA CYS A 159 14.80 0.73 1.64
C CYS A 159 14.54 -0.19 0.46
N ASP A 160 14.72 0.34 -0.75
CA ASP A 160 14.74 -0.45 -1.97
C ASP A 160 15.77 0.07 -2.98
N GLY A 161 15.65 -0.41 -4.22
CA GLY A 161 16.49 -0.01 -5.33
C GLY A 161 17.69 -0.94 -5.58
N PRO A 162 18.59 -0.55 -6.51
CA PRO A 162 19.57 -1.46 -7.11
C PRO A 162 20.66 -1.95 -6.15
N LEU A 163 20.78 -1.34 -4.97
CA LEU A 163 21.74 -1.75 -3.93
C LEU A 163 21.17 -2.82 -2.99
N VAL A 164 19.85 -3.00 -2.94
CA VAL A 164 19.19 -3.87 -1.96
C VAL A 164 18.92 -5.22 -2.60
N ALA A 165 19.65 -6.25 -2.15
CA ALA A 165 19.45 -7.60 -2.64
C ALA A 165 18.14 -8.20 -2.12
N LYS A 166 17.44 -9.00 -2.94
CA LYS A 166 16.34 -9.84 -2.46
C LYS A 166 16.82 -10.72 -1.30
N GLY A 167 16.04 -10.76 -0.23
CA GLY A 167 16.36 -11.44 1.02
C GLY A 167 17.22 -10.63 2.00
N ALA A 168 17.61 -9.39 1.67
CA ALA A 168 18.29 -8.51 2.61
C ALA A 168 17.42 -8.25 3.83
N THR A 169 18.00 -8.32 5.03
CA THR A 169 17.33 -8.03 6.32
C THR A 169 17.77 -6.69 6.91
N SER A 170 18.60 -5.93 6.19
CA SER A 170 19.07 -4.60 6.56
C SER A 170 19.40 -3.80 5.30
N CYS A 171 19.36 -2.48 5.42
CA CYS A 171 19.62 -1.58 4.31
C CYS A 171 21.11 -1.27 4.14
N PRO A 172 21.69 -1.46 2.95
CA PRO A 172 23.07 -1.08 2.70
C PRO A 172 23.23 0.44 2.67
N ALA A 173 24.43 0.92 2.99
CA ALA A 173 24.76 2.33 2.92
C ALA A 173 24.52 2.88 1.49
N GLY A 174 23.82 4.00 1.39
CA GLY A 174 23.47 4.64 0.12
C GLY A 174 22.23 4.07 -0.59
N ALA A 175 21.53 3.09 -0.01
CA ALA A 175 20.21 2.68 -0.50
C ALA A 175 19.19 3.81 -0.35
N ALA A 176 18.17 3.82 -1.23
CA ALA A 176 17.06 4.75 -1.14
C ALA A 176 16.12 4.26 -0.03
N HIS A 177 16.08 4.99 1.08
CA HIS A 177 15.24 4.67 2.23
C HIS A 177 13.88 5.31 2.09
N VAL A 178 12.90 4.76 2.79
CA VAL A 178 11.64 5.44 3.07
C VAL A 178 11.93 6.79 3.74
N LEU A 179 11.28 7.84 3.25
CA LEU A 179 11.48 9.20 3.77
C LEU A 179 10.47 9.51 4.88
N TYR A 180 10.91 10.23 5.91
CA TYR A 180 10.01 10.82 6.89
C TYR A 180 9.09 11.87 6.22
N PRO A 181 7.76 11.84 6.44
CA PRO A 181 6.79 12.67 5.71
C PRO A 181 6.73 14.12 6.22
N THR A 182 7.89 14.79 6.24
CA THR A 182 8.07 16.14 6.82
C THR A 182 6.99 17.11 6.35
N GLY A 183 6.20 17.62 7.31
CA GLY A 183 5.16 18.62 7.05
C GLY A 183 3.77 18.06 6.78
N GLY A 184 3.59 16.75 6.82
CA GLY A 184 2.32 16.07 6.56
C GLY A 184 2.40 15.15 5.35
N ALA A 185 1.79 13.97 5.44
CA ALA A 185 1.67 13.02 4.33
C ALA A 185 0.47 13.32 3.41
N LEU A 186 -0.53 14.08 3.85
CA LEU A 186 -1.73 14.35 3.06
C LEU A 186 -1.43 15.24 1.84
N ALA A 187 -1.57 14.67 0.65
CA ALA A 187 -1.34 15.36 -0.62
C ALA A 187 -2.63 15.83 -1.31
N GLY A 188 -3.76 15.16 -1.06
CA GLY A 188 -5.03 15.55 -1.67
C GLY A 188 -6.23 14.81 -1.10
N VAL A 189 -7.41 15.40 -1.29
CA VAL A 189 -8.69 14.81 -0.90
C VAL A 189 -9.67 14.99 -2.04
N TRP A 190 -10.29 13.90 -2.49
CA TRP A 190 -11.30 13.89 -3.53
C TRP A 190 -12.57 13.22 -3.02
N TYR A 191 -13.70 13.90 -3.21
CA TYR A 191 -15.01 13.30 -3.10
C TYR A 191 -15.50 12.93 -4.51
N ASP A 192 -15.72 11.65 -4.76
CA ASP A 192 -16.37 11.18 -5.98
C ASP A 192 -17.86 10.85 -5.75
N PRO A 193 -18.78 11.80 -6.03
CA PRO A 193 -20.21 11.56 -5.99
C PRO A 193 -20.75 10.99 -7.31
N SER A 194 -19.92 10.76 -8.33
CA SER A 194 -20.39 10.50 -9.71
C SER A 194 -21.23 9.21 -9.82
N VAL A 195 -21.00 8.26 -8.92
CA VAL A 195 -21.73 7.01 -8.79
C VAL A 195 -21.98 6.69 -7.32
N ALA A 196 -22.90 5.77 -7.03
CA ALA A 196 -22.93 5.13 -5.73
C ALA A 196 -21.77 4.13 -5.64
N ALA A 197 -21.03 4.12 -4.53
CA ALA A 197 -20.05 3.07 -4.28
C ALA A 197 -20.78 1.72 -4.21
N PRO A 198 -20.26 0.65 -4.86
CA PRO A 198 -20.90 -0.65 -4.81
C PRO A 198 -21.08 -1.12 -3.37
N ALA A 199 -22.26 -1.68 -3.07
CA ALA A 199 -22.53 -2.21 -1.72
C ALA A 199 -21.55 -3.32 -1.30
N ASN A 200 -21.01 -4.06 -2.28
CA ASN A 200 -19.93 -5.03 -2.11
C ASN A 200 -18.91 -4.83 -3.23
N ALA A 201 -18.07 -3.79 -3.15
CA ALA A 201 -17.06 -3.52 -4.16
C ALA A 201 -16.08 -4.70 -4.28
N THR A 202 -15.71 -5.10 -5.49
CA THR A 202 -14.61 -6.06 -5.68
C THR A 202 -13.25 -5.36 -5.57
N ALA A 203 -12.18 -6.13 -5.34
CA ALA A 203 -10.80 -5.60 -5.42
C ALA A 203 -10.56 -4.83 -6.72
N LYS A 204 -11.01 -5.37 -7.86
CA LYS A 204 -10.94 -4.68 -9.15
C LYS A 204 -11.63 -3.31 -9.13
N GLN A 205 -12.83 -3.20 -8.57
CA GLN A 205 -13.57 -1.93 -8.54
C GLN A 205 -12.88 -0.88 -7.66
N LEU A 206 -12.20 -1.32 -6.59
CA LEU A 206 -11.40 -0.45 -5.72
C LEU A 206 -10.12 0.01 -6.46
N GLY A 207 -9.41 -0.90 -7.12
CA GLY A 207 -8.27 -0.55 -7.95
C GLY A 207 -8.63 0.38 -9.12
N ASP A 208 -9.75 0.13 -9.81
CA ASP A 208 -10.25 1.01 -10.87
C ASP A 208 -10.57 2.42 -10.34
N GLU A 209 -11.07 2.53 -9.09
CA GLU A 209 -11.31 3.81 -8.44
C GLU A 209 -10.00 4.55 -8.12
N ALA A 210 -8.99 3.84 -7.62
CA ALA A 210 -7.67 4.39 -7.39
C ALA A 210 -7.02 4.91 -8.69
N VAL A 211 -7.15 4.19 -9.81
CA VAL A 211 -6.67 4.65 -11.13
C VAL A 211 -7.38 5.93 -11.59
N ARG A 212 -8.70 6.05 -11.32
CA ARG A 212 -9.45 7.28 -11.60
C ARG A 212 -9.00 8.43 -10.70
N ALA A 213 -8.74 8.16 -9.43
CA ALA A 213 -8.22 9.15 -8.50
C ALA A 213 -6.84 9.65 -8.95
N ALA A 214 -5.95 8.77 -9.41
CA ALA A 214 -4.67 9.16 -9.99
C ALA A 214 -4.84 10.15 -11.15
N ALA A 215 -5.78 9.88 -12.05
CA ALA A 215 -6.12 10.82 -13.12
C ALA A 215 -6.69 12.15 -12.58
N HIS A 216 -7.58 12.10 -11.58
CA HIS A 216 -8.18 13.28 -10.95
C HIS A 216 -7.13 14.23 -10.37
N PHE A 217 -6.14 13.67 -9.66
CA PHE A 217 -5.05 14.44 -9.05
C PHE A 217 -3.93 14.81 -10.04
N GLY A 218 -4.03 14.39 -11.31
CA GLY A 218 -3.02 14.67 -12.33
C GLY A 218 -1.77 13.80 -12.26
N ASN A 219 -1.81 12.71 -11.48
CA ASN A 219 -0.72 11.74 -11.38
C ASN A 219 -0.80 10.73 -12.54
N THR A 220 -0.57 11.22 -13.76
CA THR A 220 -0.78 10.45 -14.99
C THR A 220 0.49 9.77 -15.52
N THR A 221 1.49 9.52 -14.67
CA THR A 221 2.75 8.87 -15.04
C THR A 221 3.24 7.94 -13.93
N ALA A 222 4.05 6.93 -14.27
CA ALA A 222 4.66 6.06 -13.26
C ALA A 222 5.50 6.86 -12.25
N ALA A 223 6.22 7.89 -12.72
CA ALA A 223 7.02 8.76 -11.85
C ALA A 223 6.18 9.55 -10.84
N SER A 224 4.99 10.04 -11.24
CA SER A 224 4.09 10.74 -10.30
C SER A 224 3.42 9.80 -9.29
N ASN A 225 3.31 8.51 -9.60
CA ASN A 225 2.71 7.51 -8.72
C ASN A 225 3.73 6.75 -7.86
N ARG A 226 5.03 6.92 -8.12
CA ARG A 226 6.11 6.24 -7.40
C ARG A 226 6.04 6.45 -5.88
N ASP A 227 5.63 7.64 -5.46
CA ASP A 227 5.51 8.03 -4.05
C ASP A 227 4.06 8.37 -3.67
N ALA A 228 3.08 7.79 -4.37
CA ALA A 228 1.66 8.05 -4.12
C ALA A 228 0.93 6.80 -3.67
N GLN A 229 0.06 6.96 -2.67
CA GLN A 229 -0.93 5.97 -2.25
C GLN A 229 -2.33 6.58 -2.34
N TYR A 230 -3.29 5.79 -2.81
CA TYR A 230 -4.69 6.18 -2.91
C TYR A 230 -5.53 5.39 -1.91
N VAL A 231 -6.00 6.05 -0.87
CA VAL A 231 -6.86 5.44 0.14
C VAL A 231 -8.30 5.53 -0.34
N VAL A 232 -8.88 4.40 -0.74
CA VAL A 232 -10.26 4.31 -1.25
C VAL A 232 -11.22 4.11 -0.08
N LEU A 233 -11.85 5.19 0.35
CA LEU A 233 -12.75 5.24 1.50
C LEU A 233 -14.19 4.92 1.09
N SER A 234 -14.69 3.78 1.57
CA SER A 234 -16.07 3.37 1.34
C SER A 234 -17.03 3.93 2.41
N PRO A 235 -18.28 4.30 2.06
CA PRO A 235 -19.24 4.90 2.98
C PRO A 235 -19.82 3.86 3.96
N THR A 236 -20.33 4.34 5.10
CA THR A 236 -21.00 3.48 6.11
C THR A 236 -22.10 2.60 5.50
N GLY A 237 -22.24 1.39 6.03
CA GLY A 237 -23.22 0.39 5.58
C GLY A 237 -22.87 -0.31 4.26
N THR A 238 -21.68 -0.07 3.70
CA THR A 238 -21.15 -0.86 2.58
C THR A 238 -20.17 -1.92 3.08
N HIS A 239 -19.94 -2.93 2.24
CA HIS A 239 -19.14 -4.12 2.52
C HIS A 239 -18.09 -4.33 1.41
N PRO A 240 -17.21 -3.35 1.14
CA PRO A 240 -16.19 -3.50 0.11
C PRO A 240 -15.38 -4.77 0.40
N ASP A 241 -15.31 -5.62 -0.61
CA ASP A 241 -14.67 -6.92 -0.58
C ASP A 241 -15.16 -7.84 0.57
N GLY A 242 -16.43 -7.69 0.96
CA GLY A 242 -17.03 -8.50 2.02
C GLY A 242 -16.70 -8.04 3.43
N PHE A 243 -16.09 -6.85 3.61
CA PHE A 243 -15.91 -6.22 4.93
C PHE A 243 -17.19 -6.27 5.78
N ASN A 244 -17.08 -6.51 7.08
CA ASN A 244 -18.21 -6.60 8.01
C ASN A 244 -19.29 -7.63 7.58
N THR A 245 -18.85 -8.72 6.95
CA THR A 245 -19.66 -9.92 6.70
C THR A 245 -18.98 -11.14 7.33
N SER A 246 -19.71 -12.25 7.48
CA SER A 246 -19.16 -13.49 8.03
C SER A 246 -17.96 -14.06 7.25
N SER A 247 -17.78 -13.65 5.99
CA SER A 247 -16.71 -14.11 5.11
C SER A 247 -15.55 -13.12 4.94
N GLY A 248 -15.66 -11.90 5.45
CA GLY A 248 -14.65 -10.84 5.26
C GLY A 248 -14.22 -10.23 6.58
N GLN A 249 -13.79 -11.07 7.53
CA GLN A 249 -13.41 -10.75 8.90
C GLN A 249 -12.08 -9.92 9.00
N PHE A 250 -11.91 -8.92 8.14
CA PHE A 250 -10.83 -7.93 8.11
C PHE A 250 -11.35 -6.52 8.40
N CYS A 251 -10.44 -5.58 8.59
CA CYS A 251 -10.72 -4.18 8.83
C CYS A 251 -10.27 -3.30 7.64
N ALA A 252 -9.14 -3.60 7.02
CA ALA A 252 -8.67 -3.02 5.77
C ALA A 252 -7.68 -3.98 5.10
N TRP A 253 -7.20 -3.61 3.91
CA TRP A 253 -6.05 -4.20 3.21
C TRP A 253 -5.56 -3.22 2.15
N HIS A 254 -4.33 -3.39 1.68
CA HIS A 254 -3.77 -2.62 0.57
C HIS A 254 -3.26 -3.53 -0.54
N ASP A 255 -3.13 -2.98 -1.74
CA ASP A 255 -2.54 -3.66 -2.90
C ASP A 255 -2.17 -2.61 -3.96
N TYR A 256 -1.82 -3.04 -5.16
CA TYR A 256 -1.61 -2.21 -6.33
C TYR A 256 -2.40 -2.71 -7.52
N ASN A 257 -2.68 -1.83 -8.49
CA ASN A 257 -3.49 -2.22 -9.65
C ASN A 257 -2.84 -3.32 -10.51
N GLY A 258 -1.51 -3.46 -10.46
CA GLY A 258 -0.76 -4.39 -11.30
C GLY A 258 -0.82 -5.84 -10.81
N ASP A 259 -1.33 -6.09 -9.60
CA ASP A 259 -1.55 -7.45 -9.13
C ASP A 259 -2.60 -8.15 -10.04
N PRO A 260 -2.25 -9.30 -10.66
CA PRO A 260 -3.18 -10.06 -11.49
C PRO A 260 -4.43 -10.54 -10.72
N TYR A 261 -4.40 -10.63 -9.38
CA TYR A 261 -5.59 -11.01 -8.61
C TYR A 261 -6.52 -9.83 -8.30
N VAL A 262 -6.01 -8.59 -8.24
CA VAL A 262 -6.84 -7.37 -8.32
C VAL A 262 -7.48 -7.22 -9.70
N GLY A 263 -6.68 -7.37 -10.75
CA GLY A 263 -7.14 -7.34 -12.14
C GLY A 263 -7.60 -5.97 -12.63
N SER A 264 -7.12 -4.88 -12.01
CA SER A 264 -7.29 -3.52 -12.52
C SER A 264 -6.18 -3.18 -13.52
N VAL A 265 -6.38 -2.18 -14.37
CA VAL A 265 -5.38 -1.78 -15.38
C VAL A 265 -5.22 -0.28 -15.37
N SER A 266 -3.98 0.17 -15.28
CA SER A 266 -3.61 1.58 -15.25
C SER A 266 -2.77 1.97 -16.47
N PRO A 267 -3.11 3.05 -17.18
CA PRO A 267 -2.21 3.67 -18.16
C PRO A 267 -1.14 4.56 -17.51
N TYR A 268 -1.13 4.69 -16.17
CA TYR A 268 -0.30 5.63 -15.42
C TYR A 268 0.82 4.95 -14.62
N GLY A 269 1.16 3.70 -14.96
CA GLY A 269 2.03 2.84 -14.16
C GLY A 269 1.31 2.26 -12.96
N ASP A 270 2.07 1.72 -12.02
CA ASP A 270 1.52 1.13 -10.80
C ASP A 270 0.91 2.19 -9.88
N ILE A 271 -0.25 1.84 -9.34
CA ILE A 271 -1.08 2.64 -8.44
C ILE A 271 -1.28 1.80 -7.18
N ALA A 272 -0.54 2.14 -6.14
CA ALA A 272 -0.75 1.58 -4.80
C ALA A 272 -2.03 2.16 -4.20
N PHE A 273 -2.86 1.31 -3.60
CA PHE A 273 -4.13 1.71 -3.03
C PHE A 273 -4.50 0.90 -1.79
N THR A 274 -5.29 1.53 -0.92
CA THR A 274 -5.86 0.88 0.26
C THR A 274 -7.36 0.73 0.07
N ASN A 275 -7.88 -0.48 0.30
CA ASN A 275 -9.28 -0.65 0.62
C ASN A 275 -9.50 -0.21 2.07
N MET A 276 -10.07 0.97 2.26
CA MET A 276 -10.44 1.47 3.59
C MET A 276 -11.97 1.49 3.75
N PRO A 277 -12.58 0.39 4.22
CA PRO A 277 -13.98 0.38 4.60
C PRO A 277 -14.30 1.41 5.69
N TYR A 278 -15.58 1.64 5.94
CA TYR A 278 -16.00 2.42 7.09
C TYR A 278 -15.84 1.60 8.38
N VAL A 279 -14.59 1.41 8.85
CA VAL A 279 -14.23 0.44 9.90
C VAL A 279 -14.97 0.67 11.23
N MET A 280 -15.46 1.90 11.43
CA MET A 280 -16.28 2.28 12.58
C MET A 280 -17.60 1.50 12.66
N ASP A 281 -18.07 0.89 11.56
CA ASP A 281 -19.23 -0.01 11.55
C ASP A 281 -18.98 -1.33 12.29
N MET A 282 -17.71 -1.72 12.47
CA MET A 282 -17.32 -2.94 13.21
C MET A 282 -16.96 -2.68 14.68
N GLY A 283 -16.99 -1.42 15.13
CA GLY A 283 -16.78 -1.05 16.52
C GLY A 283 -15.54 -1.72 17.13
N THR A 284 -15.72 -2.45 18.23
CA THR A 284 -14.61 -3.07 18.97
C THR A 284 -13.91 -4.20 18.21
N SER A 285 -14.53 -4.78 17.18
CA SER A 285 -13.87 -5.82 16.36
C SER A 285 -12.76 -5.24 15.50
N CYS A 286 -12.89 -3.97 15.09
CA CYS A 286 -11.84 -3.21 14.37
C CYS A 286 -11.23 -2.11 15.23
N GLY A 287 -11.17 -2.30 16.56
CA GLY A 287 -10.30 -1.50 17.42
C GLY A 287 -10.93 -0.29 18.08
N GLN A 288 -12.25 -0.09 18.02
CA GLN A 288 -12.90 0.94 18.86
C GLN A 288 -12.57 0.72 20.35
N ASN A 289 -12.14 1.78 21.02
CA ASN A 289 -11.69 1.82 22.40
C ASN A 289 -10.49 0.90 22.71
N PHE A 290 -9.64 0.61 21.72
CA PHE A 290 -8.50 -0.29 21.93
C PHE A 290 -7.38 0.36 22.74
N VAL A 291 -7.11 1.65 22.53
CA VAL A 291 -6.07 2.43 23.23
C VAL A 291 -6.68 3.31 24.31
N ASN A 292 -7.75 4.02 23.96
CA ASN A 292 -8.41 5.02 24.78
C ASN A 292 -9.79 4.53 25.23
N ALA A 293 -10.21 4.90 26.43
CA ALA A 293 -11.51 4.50 26.95
C ALA A 293 -12.61 5.53 26.64
N GLY A 294 -13.84 5.04 26.42
CA GLY A 294 -15.03 5.88 26.30
C GLY A 294 -15.04 6.76 25.05
N ALA A 295 -15.53 7.99 25.17
CA ALA A 295 -15.66 8.88 24.01
C ALA A 295 -14.32 9.23 23.33
N ALA A 296 -13.19 9.09 24.04
CA ALA A 296 -11.86 9.36 23.51
C ALA A 296 -11.30 8.22 22.64
N GLY A 297 -11.93 7.03 22.67
CA GLY A 297 -11.48 5.87 21.89
C GLY A 297 -12.45 5.49 20.78
N THR A 298 -13.45 6.31 20.48
CA THR A 298 -14.46 5.98 19.46
C THR A 298 -13.87 5.83 18.07
N ASP A 299 -12.76 6.52 17.80
CA ASP A 299 -12.01 6.56 16.56
C ASP A 299 -10.69 5.77 16.60
N ASP A 300 -10.34 5.15 17.74
CA ASP A 300 -9.08 4.40 17.89
C ASP A 300 -8.84 3.42 16.74
N GLY A 301 -9.86 2.62 16.45
CA GLY A 301 -9.82 1.62 15.39
C GLY A 301 -9.60 2.24 14.01
N TYR A 302 -10.15 3.42 13.76
CA TYR A 302 -10.06 4.07 12.47
C TYR A 302 -8.65 4.59 12.19
N SER A 303 -8.01 5.24 13.17
CA SER A 303 -6.62 5.67 13.01
C SER A 303 -5.63 4.51 13.06
N MET A 304 -5.89 3.49 13.89
CA MET A 304 -5.02 2.32 13.97
C MET A 304 -5.01 1.50 12.68
N VAL A 305 -6.19 1.22 12.11
CA VAL A 305 -6.31 0.43 10.89
C VAL A 305 -5.74 1.21 9.70
N GLU A 306 -6.07 2.49 9.55
CA GLU A 306 -5.48 3.30 8.47
C GLU A 306 -3.96 3.43 8.62
N GLY A 307 -3.48 3.64 9.85
CA GLY A 307 -2.05 3.70 10.14
C GLY A 307 -1.32 2.40 9.84
N HIS A 308 -1.98 1.26 10.02
CA HIS A 308 -1.46 -0.05 9.66
C HIS A 308 -1.24 -0.13 8.14
N GLU A 309 -2.27 0.13 7.34
CA GLU A 309 -2.19 0.05 5.89
C GLU A 309 -1.21 1.08 5.29
N TYR A 310 -1.14 2.28 5.87
CA TYR A 310 -0.14 3.28 5.52
C TYR A 310 1.29 2.75 5.74
N ALA A 311 1.57 2.18 6.91
CA ALA A 311 2.90 1.65 7.20
C ALA A 311 3.29 0.50 6.28
N GLU A 312 2.33 -0.36 5.93
CA GLU A 312 2.59 -1.49 5.04
C GLU A 312 2.74 -1.06 3.60
N THR A 313 1.88 -0.19 3.06
CA THR A 313 2.09 0.34 1.70
C THR A 313 3.43 1.06 1.57
N ILE A 314 3.89 1.79 2.59
CA ILE A 314 5.21 2.42 2.53
C ILE A 314 6.34 1.39 2.45
N THR A 315 6.19 0.26 3.14
CA THR A 315 7.25 -0.75 3.30
C THR A 315 7.12 -1.93 2.34
N ASP A 316 6.01 -2.05 1.64
CA ASP A 316 5.68 -3.03 0.61
C ASP A 316 4.68 -2.48 -0.42
N GLN A 317 5.06 -1.43 -1.14
CA GLN A 317 4.14 -0.66 -1.98
C GLN A 317 3.46 -1.45 -3.10
N ASN A 318 4.22 -2.35 -3.73
CA ASN A 318 3.70 -3.30 -4.71
C ASN A 318 3.87 -4.71 -4.15
N PRO A 319 2.92 -5.19 -3.34
CA PRO A 319 3.11 -6.42 -2.60
C PRO A 319 3.15 -7.68 -3.48
N ALA A 320 3.91 -8.71 -3.13
CA ALA A 320 4.87 -8.79 -2.01
C ALA A 320 6.32 -8.46 -2.47
N GLY A 321 6.57 -7.21 -2.84
CA GLY A 321 7.83 -6.73 -3.43
C GLY A 321 8.81 -6.11 -2.43
N GLY A 322 8.30 -5.48 -1.38
CA GLY A 322 9.03 -4.81 -0.31
C GLY A 322 9.37 -5.73 0.87
N TRP A 323 9.14 -5.28 2.09
CA TRP A 323 9.69 -5.92 3.29
C TRP A 323 8.65 -6.77 4.01
N THR A 324 8.75 -8.08 3.80
CA THR A 324 7.88 -9.06 4.45
C THR A 324 8.71 -10.09 5.21
N ASN A 325 8.12 -10.74 6.20
CA ASN A 325 8.80 -11.81 6.90
C ASN A 325 8.85 -13.06 6.00
N THR A 326 10.00 -13.30 5.39
CA THR A 326 10.31 -14.59 4.74
C THR A 326 11.38 -15.38 5.49
N THR A 327 11.88 -14.82 6.60
CA THR A 327 12.94 -15.43 7.43
C THR A 327 12.40 -16.51 8.36
N SER A 328 11.08 -16.57 8.54
CA SER A 328 10.36 -17.53 9.35
C SER A 328 9.27 -18.24 8.55
N ARG A 329 9.12 -19.54 8.77
CA ARG A 329 7.95 -20.29 8.24
C ARG A 329 6.67 -19.96 9.00
N THR A 330 6.81 -19.43 10.22
CA THR A 330 5.68 -19.13 11.09
C THR A 330 5.02 -17.82 10.66
N TYR A 331 5.81 -16.79 10.43
CA TYR A 331 5.29 -15.47 10.05
C TYR A 331 5.45 -15.24 8.54
N SER A 332 5.59 -16.31 7.76
CA SER A 332 5.86 -16.21 6.32
C SER A 332 4.81 -15.35 5.63
N GLY A 333 5.25 -14.25 5.02
CA GLY A 333 4.41 -13.30 4.30
C GLY A 333 3.74 -12.24 5.17
N GLN A 334 3.99 -12.20 6.48
CA GLN A 334 3.55 -11.09 7.34
C GLN A 334 4.33 -9.83 6.98
N GLU A 335 3.62 -8.72 6.87
CA GLU A 335 4.18 -7.41 6.56
C GLU A 335 4.57 -6.63 7.82
N ASN A 336 4.91 -5.36 7.65
CA ASN A 336 5.50 -4.56 8.72
C ASN A 336 4.56 -4.36 9.92
N ALA A 337 3.29 -4.07 9.69
CA ALA A 337 2.34 -3.78 10.74
C ALA A 337 1.60 -5.04 11.22
N ASP A 338 1.43 -6.04 10.34
CA ASP A 338 0.98 -7.40 10.62
C ASP A 338 1.67 -8.03 11.84
N GLU A 339 3.01 -7.93 11.88
CA GLU A 339 3.82 -8.49 12.96
C GLU A 339 3.50 -7.92 14.35
N CYS A 340 2.78 -6.78 14.38
CA CYS A 340 2.46 -5.99 15.55
C CYS A 340 0.96 -5.76 15.75
N ALA A 341 0.12 -6.44 14.96
CA ALA A 341 -1.32 -6.28 14.99
C ALA A 341 -1.91 -6.58 16.39
N TRP A 342 -2.74 -5.66 16.88
CA TRP A 342 -3.53 -5.81 18.11
C TRP A 342 -2.73 -6.13 19.39
N ILE A 343 -1.47 -5.72 19.49
CA ILE A 343 -0.73 -5.81 20.76
C ILE A 343 -1.31 -4.79 21.74
N SER A 344 -1.75 -5.27 22.91
CA SER A 344 -2.49 -4.46 23.87
C SER A 344 -1.67 -3.29 24.43
N PRO A 345 -2.26 -2.10 24.63
CA PRO A 345 -1.59 -0.97 25.26
C PRO A 345 -0.98 -1.33 26.61
N GLY A 346 0.16 -0.72 26.94
CA GLY A 346 0.91 -1.00 28.17
C GLY A 346 1.70 -2.31 28.16
N SER A 347 1.58 -3.12 27.10
CA SER A 347 2.46 -4.27 26.85
C SER A 347 3.70 -3.85 26.06
N ALA A 348 4.75 -4.67 26.07
CA ALA A 348 5.92 -4.45 25.21
C ALA A 348 5.49 -4.49 23.73
N GLY A 349 5.77 -3.41 22.99
CA GLY A 349 5.32 -3.25 21.60
C GLY A 349 3.82 -3.01 21.43
N GLY A 350 3.11 -2.66 22.50
CA GLY A 350 1.68 -2.36 22.47
C GLY A 350 1.33 -1.07 21.74
N ALA A 351 0.08 -1.00 21.27
CA ALA A 351 -0.50 0.21 20.70
C ALA A 351 -0.54 1.37 21.70
N GLY A 352 -0.62 2.60 21.18
CA GLY A 352 -0.55 3.82 21.98
C GLY A 352 -0.89 5.06 21.17
N ASN A 353 -0.90 6.21 21.84
CA ASN A 353 -1.22 7.48 21.20
C ASN A 353 0.04 8.14 20.60
N VAL A 354 -0.02 8.50 19.33
CA VAL A 354 0.99 9.28 18.62
C VAL A 354 0.53 10.73 18.55
N SER A 355 1.31 11.63 19.14
CA SER A 355 1.03 13.07 19.17
C SER A 355 1.63 13.77 17.96
N THR A 356 0.81 14.55 17.25
CA THR A 356 1.18 15.34 16.07
C THR A 356 0.74 16.79 16.26
N THR A 357 1.00 17.66 15.28
CA THR A 357 0.46 19.03 15.31
C THR A 357 -1.03 19.12 15.02
N SER A 358 -1.64 18.11 14.39
CA SER A 358 -3.07 18.09 14.03
C SER A 358 -3.94 17.37 15.07
N GLY A 359 -3.34 16.70 16.05
CA GLY A 359 -4.03 15.93 17.07
C GLY A 359 -3.19 14.79 17.64
N SER A 360 -3.83 13.96 18.47
CA SER A 360 -3.27 12.72 18.99
C SER A 360 -4.10 11.56 18.48
N PHE A 361 -3.46 10.55 17.91
CA PHE A 361 -4.14 9.42 17.26
C PHE A 361 -3.70 8.10 17.88
N ALA A 362 -4.63 7.17 18.08
CA ALA A 362 -4.29 5.82 18.46
C ALA A 362 -3.63 5.12 17.26
N MET A 363 -2.43 4.59 17.47
CA MET A 363 -1.68 3.85 16.47
C MET A 363 -1.23 2.53 17.08
N GLN A 364 -1.14 1.49 16.25
CA GLN A 364 -0.36 0.32 16.64
C GLN A 364 1.13 0.56 16.42
N ALA A 365 1.95 -0.20 17.13
CA ALA A 365 3.35 -0.32 16.81
C ALA A 365 3.53 -0.95 15.43
N THR A 366 4.68 -0.68 14.82
CA THR A 366 5.14 -1.26 13.56
C THR A 366 6.43 -2.04 13.82
N TRP A 367 6.70 -3.08 13.03
CA TRP A 367 7.89 -3.89 13.24
C TRP A 367 9.14 -3.09 12.89
N SER A 368 10.20 -3.27 13.68
CA SER A 368 11.50 -2.67 13.44
C SER A 368 12.55 -3.77 13.38
N ASN A 369 13.25 -3.87 12.26
CA ASN A 369 14.39 -4.76 12.10
C ASN A 369 15.59 -4.29 12.95
N ASP A 370 15.79 -2.99 13.10
CA ASP A 370 16.88 -2.38 13.87
C ASP A 370 16.83 -2.76 15.35
N THR A 371 15.62 -2.80 15.92
CA THR A 371 15.40 -3.12 17.34
C THR A 371 14.87 -4.55 17.55
N ASN A 372 14.50 -5.24 16.47
CA ASN A 372 13.92 -6.57 16.45
C ASN A 372 12.71 -6.71 17.40
N ARG A 373 11.82 -5.70 17.37
CA ARG A 373 10.59 -5.62 18.15
C ARG A 373 9.56 -4.73 17.46
N CYS A 374 8.32 -4.78 17.95
CA CYS A 374 7.29 -3.81 17.61
C CYS A 374 7.56 -2.49 18.32
N ASP A 375 7.65 -1.40 17.56
CA ASP A 375 7.93 -0.06 18.07
C ASP A 375 6.88 0.97 17.67
N LEU A 376 6.52 1.83 18.62
CA LEU A 376 5.76 3.06 18.36
C LEU A 376 6.67 4.27 18.09
N SER A 377 7.98 4.08 18.20
CA SER A 377 8.97 5.15 18.14
C SER A 377 10.30 4.58 17.70
N HIS A 378 10.86 5.16 16.65
CA HIS A 378 12.21 4.89 16.18
C HIS A 378 12.86 6.19 15.73
N VAL A 379 14.19 6.26 15.81
CA VAL A 379 14.91 7.41 15.26
C VAL A 379 14.76 7.43 13.74
N THR A 380 14.54 8.60 13.15
CA THR A 380 14.53 8.72 11.69
C THR A 380 15.88 8.32 11.11
N VAL A 381 15.86 7.40 10.15
CA VAL A 381 17.01 6.99 9.34
C VAL A 381 16.97 7.79 8.04
N GLY A 382 18.11 8.37 7.64
CA GLY A 382 18.24 9.23 6.46
C GLY A 382 18.70 10.63 6.82
#